data_AF-A0A9P1EEQ2-F1
#
_entry.id   AF-A0A9P1EEQ2-F1
#
_cell.length_a   1.000
_cell.length_b   1.000
_cell.length_c   1.000
_cell.angle_alpha   90.00
_cell.angle_beta   90.00
_cell.angle_gamma   90.00
#
_symmetry.space_group_name_H-M   'P 1'
#
loop_
_entity.id
_entity.type
_entity.pdbx_description
1 polymer ?
#
loop_
_entity_poly.entity_id
_entity_poly.type
_entity_poly.pdbx_seq_one_letter_code
_entity_poly.pdbx_strand_id
1 'polypeptide(L)'
;MSSATGLGVYRDAFDRMSEDQITWMPYTVEMFAELPPALREHTDIWRARVPLICFDIVEFHLHDRVLRQFGFEQVIPRPIDTYVELHRLDRRGKHSEDWALRHVRYVTMWDISGLLPQ
;
A
#
# COMPACT_ATOMS: atom_id res chain seq x y z
N MET A 1 -20.72 12.74 26.35
CA MET A 1 -21.30 12.96 25.01
C MET A 1 -20.15 13.24 24.07
N SER A 2 -19.79 12.28 23.20
CA SER A 2 -18.58 12.31 22.35
C SER A 2 -18.83 13.14 21.10
N SER A 3 -17.98 14.13 20.81
CA SER A 3 -18.13 15.00 19.65
C SER A 3 -17.45 14.37 18.42
N ALA A 4 -18.25 13.89 17.48
CA ALA A 4 -17.83 13.39 16.17
C ALA A 4 -17.32 14.49 15.19
N THR A 5 -17.06 15.71 15.67
CA THR A 5 -16.73 16.89 14.86
C THR A 5 -15.26 17.02 14.47
N GLY A 6 -14.34 16.27 15.09
CA GLY A 6 -12.90 16.38 14.81
C GLY A 6 -12.40 15.57 13.61
N LEU A 7 -12.97 14.38 13.38
CA LEU A 7 -12.42 13.41 12.41
C LEU A 7 -12.41 13.96 10.98
N GLY A 8 -13.44 14.71 10.59
CA GLY A 8 -13.51 15.37 9.29
C GLY A 8 -12.36 16.37 9.10
N VAL A 9 -12.09 17.19 10.12
CA VAL A 9 -11.01 18.20 10.09
C VAL A 9 -9.63 17.55 9.98
N TYR A 10 -9.40 16.45 10.70
CA TYR A 10 -8.12 15.73 10.63
C TYR A 10 -7.92 15.06 9.26
N ARG A 11 -8.96 14.42 8.69
CA ARG A 11 -8.90 13.85 7.33
C ARG A 11 -8.56 14.92 6.30
N ASP A 12 -9.30 16.01 6.33
CA ASP A 12 -9.09 17.17 5.48
C ASP A 12 -7.67 17.76 5.60
N ALA A 13 -7.11 17.76 6.80
CA ALA A 13 -5.74 18.21 7.03
C ALA A 13 -4.73 17.24 6.41
N PHE A 14 -4.90 15.92 6.58
CA PHE A 14 -4.04 14.92 5.97
C PHE A 14 -4.14 14.90 4.45
N ASP A 15 -5.33 15.03 3.89
CA ASP A 15 -5.56 15.04 2.43
C ASP A 15 -4.88 16.23 1.74
N ARG A 16 -4.61 17.31 2.49
CA ARG A 16 -3.95 18.53 2.00
C ARG A 16 -2.46 18.59 2.36
N MET A 17 -1.91 17.64 3.11
CA MET A 17 -0.49 17.62 3.43
C MET A 17 0.34 17.23 2.21
N SER A 18 1.42 17.97 1.97
CA SER A 18 2.46 17.59 1.03
C SER A 18 3.48 16.65 1.69
N GLU A 19 4.25 15.91 0.88
CA GLU A 19 5.21 14.91 1.38
C GLU A 19 6.24 15.50 2.38
N ASP A 20 6.64 16.75 2.20
CA ASP A 20 7.58 17.48 3.06
C ASP A 20 6.98 17.87 4.43
N GLN A 21 5.66 17.81 4.57
CA GLN A 21 4.95 18.09 5.83
C GLN A 21 4.79 16.84 6.72
N ILE A 22 5.20 15.66 6.24
CA ILE A 22 5.05 14.39 6.95
C ILE A 22 6.41 13.90 7.48
N THR A 23 6.52 13.77 8.79
CA THR A 23 7.65 13.10 9.44
C THR A 23 7.32 11.63 9.66
N TRP A 24 7.94 10.75 8.86
CA TRP A 24 7.84 9.31 9.02
C TRP A 24 8.71 8.81 10.18
N MET A 25 8.10 8.58 11.35
CA MET A 25 8.78 8.03 12.52
C MET A 25 8.89 6.51 12.43
N PRO A 26 10.02 5.91 12.84
CA PRO A 26 10.13 4.47 13.05
C PRO A 26 9.07 3.95 14.02
N TYR A 27 8.50 2.79 13.74
CA TYR A 27 7.74 2.04 14.73
C TYR A 27 8.69 1.67 15.87
N THR A 28 8.23 1.84 17.10
CA THR A 28 9.03 1.50 18.27
C THR A 28 9.07 -0.02 18.45
N VAL A 29 10.03 -0.49 19.27
CA VAL A 29 10.15 -1.91 19.59
C VAL A 29 8.87 -2.43 20.26
N GLU A 30 8.21 -1.59 21.06
CA GLU A 30 6.95 -1.90 21.73
C GLU A 30 5.81 -2.08 20.71
N MET A 31 5.67 -1.18 19.73
CA MET A 31 4.67 -1.32 18.66
C MET A 31 4.89 -2.59 17.82
N PHE A 32 6.14 -2.91 17.53
CA PHE A 32 6.51 -4.15 16.86
C PHE A 32 6.18 -5.40 17.68
N ALA A 33 6.36 -5.32 19.00
CA ALA A 33 6.05 -6.42 19.92
C ALA A 33 4.54 -6.72 20.00
N GLU A 34 3.69 -5.73 19.71
CA GLU A 34 2.23 -5.89 19.65
C GLU A 34 1.73 -6.57 18.36
N LEU A 35 2.54 -6.63 17.30
CA LEU A 35 2.16 -7.31 16.07
C LEU A 35 1.95 -8.83 16.28
N PRO A 36 0.93 -9.43 15.66
CA PRO A 36 0.76 -10.88 15.63
C PRO A 36 2.05 -11.59 15.14
N PRO A 37 2.46 -12.72 15.75
CA PRO A 37 3.68 -13.43 15.37
C PRO A 37 3.78 -13.73 13.87
N ALA A 38 2.68 -14.18 13.26
CA ALA A 38 2.60 -14.45 11.83
C ALA A 38 2.98 -13.24 10.95
N LEU A 39 2.70 -12.01 11.40
CA LEU A 39 3.09 -10.82 10.63
C LEU A 39 4.58 -10.51 10.76
N ARG A 40 5.21 -10.86 11.89
CA ARG A 40 6.64 -10.67 12.13
C ARG A 40 7.51 -11.67 11.38
N GLU A 41 6.98 -12.84 11.08
CA GLU A 41 7.67 -13.89 10.31
C GLU A 41 7.85 -13.51 8.82
N HIS A 42 7.12 -12.51 8.34
CA HIS A 42 7.10 -12.07 6.94
C HIS A 42 7.71 -10.67 6.75
N THR A 43 8.74 -10.32 7.53
CA THR A 43 9.40 -9.01 7.45
C THR A 43 10.15 -8.77 6.13
N ASP A 44 10.48 -9.84 5.43
CA ASP A 44 11.12 -9.85 4.12
C ASP A 44 10.22 -9.26 3.02
N ILE A 45 8.91 -9.56 3.06
CA ILE A 45 7.93 -9.03 2.09
C ILE A 45 7.47 -7.61 2.40
N TRP A 46 7.81 -7.06 3.56
CA TRP A 46 7.41 -5.69 3.92
C TRP A 46 8.04 -4.62 3.06
N ARG A 47 9.06 -4.96 2.26
CA ARG A 47 9.69 -4.05 1.30
C ARG A 47 9.22 -4.33 -0.13
N ALA A 48 8.31 -5.28 -0.31
CA ALA A 48 7.88 -5.73 -1.61
C ALA A 48 7.12 -4.63 -2.35
N ARG A 49 7.42 -4.50 -3.65
CA ARG A 49 6.69 -3.65 -4.59
C ARG A 49 5.85 -4.53 -5.49
N VAL A 50 4.60 -4.73 -5.12
CA VAL A 50 3.73 -5.74 -5.75
C VAL A 50 2.33 -5.20 -5.99
N PRO A 51 1.65 -5.63 -7.06
CA PRO A 51 0.23 -5.35 -7.21
C PRO A 51 -0.56 -6.24 -6.26
N LEU A 52 -1.36 -5.62 -5.38
CA LEU A 52 -2.43 -6.28 -4.65
C LEU A 52 -3.64 -6.37 -5.58
N ILE A 53 -4.15 -7.59 -5.76
CA ILE A 53 -5.22 -7.88 -6.69
C ILE A 53 -6.40 -8.44 -5.90
N CYS A 54 -7.52 -7.72 -5.90
CA CYS A 54 -8.76 -8.14 -5.28
C CYS A 54 -9.88 -8.10 -6.32
N PHE A 55 -10.09 -9.23 -7.00
CA PHE A 55 -11.04 -9.37 -8.10
C PHE A 55 -10.86 -8.32 -9.21
N ASP A 56 -11.67 -7.26 -9.17
CA ASP A 56 -11.72 -6.18 -10.14
C ASP A 56 -10.80 -5.00 -9.79
N ILE A 57 -10.29 -4.96 -8.56
CA ILE A 57 -9.44 -3.89 -8.05
C ILE A 57 -7.97 -4.34 -8.10
N VAL A 58 -7.12 -3.45 -8.60
CA VAL A 58 -5.66 -3.59 -8.53
C VAL A 58 -5.11 -2.34 -7.86
N GLU A 59 -4.37 -2.52 -6.77
CA GLU A 59 -3.65 -1.47 -6.06
C GLU A 59 -2.19 -1.83 -5.93
N PHE A 60 -1.28 -0.87 -6.10
CA PHE A 60 0.15 -1.15 -5.90
C PHE A 60 0.54 -0.94 -4.45
N HIS A 61 1.12 -1.98 -3.86
CA HIS A 61 1.81 -1.90 -2.58
C HIS A 61 3.21 -1.34 -2.81
N LEU A 62 3.53 -0.22 -2.17
CA LEU A 62 4.78 0.54 -2.37
C LEU A 62 5.46 0.87 -1.04
N HIS A 63 5.72 -0.19 -0.26
CA HIS A 63 6.33 -0.04 1.07
C HIS A 63 7.79 0.43 1.05
N ASP A 64 8.42 0.44 -0.11
CA ASP A 64 9.75 1.03 -0.30
C ASP A 64 9.80 2.55 -0.03
N ARG A 65 8.66 3.20 0.26
CA ARG A 65 8.56 4.63 0.63
C ARG A 65 8.45 4.90 2.13
N VAL A 66 8.19 3.87 2.93
CA VAL A 66 7.99 3.99 4.37
C VAL A 66 8.95 3.09 5.15
N LEU A 67 10.11 2.79 4.55
CA LEU A 67 11.15 1.92 5.12
C LEU A 67 11.62 2.36 6.50
N ARG A 68 11.63 3.68 6.76
CA ARG A 68 11.94 4.23 8.09
C ARG A 68 11.00 3.72 9.18
N GLN A 69 9.72 3.50 8.88
CA GLN A 69 8.77 2.95 9.84
C GLN A 69 9.21 1.56 10.33
N PHE A 70 9.85 0.78 9.46
CA PHE A 70 10.34 -0.56 9.77
C PHE A 70 11.80 -0.60 10.25
N GLY A 71 12.39 0.56 10.56
CA GLY A 71 13.78 0.66 11.04
C GLY A 71 14.83 0.55 9.94
N PHE A 72 14.43 0.60 8.66
CA PHE A 72 15.35 0.57 7.52
C PHE A 72 15.71 1.98 7.04
N GLU A 73 16.82 2.09 6.30
CA GLU A 73 17.20 3.32 5.63
C GLU A 73 16.25 3.60 4.44
N GLN A 74 15.71 4.82 4.40
CA GLN A 74 14.84 5.27 3.31
C GLN A 74 15.69 5.97 2.24
N VAL A 75 15.88 5.30 1.11
CA VAL A 75 16.41 5.92 -0.11
C VAL A 75 15.41 6.94 -0.65
N ILE A 76 15.88 7.95 -1.41
CA ILE A 76 15.00 8.94 -2.05
C ILE A 76 13.99 8.20 -2.95
N PRO A 77 12.69 8.26 -2.64
CA PRO A 77 11.69 7.57 -3.44
C PRO A 77 11.66 8.13 -4.87
N ARG A 78 11.64 7.25 -5.88
CA ARG A 78 11.45 7.68 -7.28
C ARG A 78 10.03 8.26 -7.46
N PRO A 79 9.75 9.09 -8.47
CA PRO A 79 8.36 9.39 -8.83
C PRO A 79 7.58 8.10 -9.12
N ILE A 80 6.30 8.03 -8.74
CA ILE A 80 5.42 6.90 -9.07
C ILE A 80 4.28 7.35 -9.94
N ASP A 81 3.84 6.44 -10.79
CA ASP A 81 2.45 6.40 -11.19
C ASP A 81 1.66 5.77 -10.05
N THR A 82 0.70 6.51 -9.46
CA THR A 82 -0.24 5.97 -8.46
C THR A 82 -1.29 5.05 -9.09
N TYR A 83 -1.17 4.80 -10.41
CA TYR A 83 -2.07 4.00 -11.21
C TYR A 83 -3.51 4.50 -11.10
N VAL A 84 -3.69 5.82 -11.18
CA VAL A 84 -5.01 6.48 -11.06
C VAL A 84 -6.04 5.87 -12.00
N GLU A 85 -5.63 5.45 -13.19
CA GLU A 85 -6.53 4.78 -14.14
C GLU A 85 -7.06 3.43 -13.63
N LEU A 86 -6.29 2.70 -12.81
CA LEU A 86 -6.79 1.48 -12.16
C LEU A 86 -7.86 1.81 -11.13
N HIS A 87 -7.73 2.92 -10.40
CA HIS A 87 -8.74 3.35 -9.42
C HIS A 87 -10.06 3.79 -10.08
N ARG A 88 -10.06 4.07 -11.39
CA ARG A 88 -11.27 4.35 -12.18
C ARG A 88 -11.96 3.09 -12.69
N LEU A 89 -11.31 1.93 -12.60
CA LEU A 89 -11.91 0.67 -12.98
C LEU A 89 -12.70 0.12 -11.79
N ASP A 90 -14.02 0.04 -11.94
CA ASP A 90 -14.90 -0.68 -11.04
C ASP A 90 -15.78 -1.68 -11.81
N ARG A 91 -16.54 -2.50 -11.07
CA ARG A 91 -17.49 -3.49 -11.62
C ARG A 91 -18.76 -2.91 -12.19
N ARG A 92 -19.03 -1.60 -12.06
CA ARG A 92 -20.35 -1.07 -12.40
C ARG A 92 -20.60 -1.25 -13.89
N GLY A 93 -21.63 -2.01 -14.23
CA GLY A 93 -21.99 -2.33 -15.62
C GLY A 93 -21.08 -3.34 -16.33
N LYS A 94 -20.15 -4.00 -15.62
CA LYS A 94 -19.14 -4.92 -16.19
C LYS A 94 -19.25 -6.35 -15.66
N HIS A 95 -20.47 -6.87 -15.58
CA HIS A 95 -20.75 -8.19 -15.00
C HIS A 95 -20.24 -9.36 -15.87
N SER A 96 -20.03 -9.14 -17.17
CA SER A 96 -19.50 -10.13 -18.11
C SER A 96 -18.01 -9.98 -18.39
N GLU A 97 -17.33 -9.04 -17.74
CA GLU A 97 -15.89 -8.83 -17.93
C GLU A 97 -15.11 -9.97 -17.30
N ASP A 98 -14.17 -10.55 -18.06
CA ASP A 98 -13.18 -11.47 -17.51
C ASP A 98 -12.07 -10.66 -16.82
N TRP A 99 -12.23 -10.47 -15.51
CA TRP A 99 -11.28 -9.71 -14.70
C TRP A 99 -9.90 -10.36 -14.60
N ALA A 100 -9.80 -11.69 -14.70
CA ALA A 100 -8.52 -12.39 -14.69
C ALA A 100 -7.73 -12.09 -15.97
N LEU A 101 -8.41 -12.10 -17.12
CA LEU A 101 -7.81 -11.68 -18.38
C LEU A 101 -7.51 -10.18 -18.40
N ARG A 102 -8.44 -9.36 -17.92
CA ARG A 102 -8.31 -7.89 -17.87
C ARG A 102 -7.10 -7.42 -17.05
N HIS A 103 -6.79 -8.15 -15.99
CA HIS A 103 -5.69 -7.88 -15.06
C HIS A 103 -4.49 -8.81 -15.25
N VAL A 104 -4.41 -9.54 -16.37
CA VAL A 104 -3.35 -10.54 -16.62
C VAL A 104 -1.94 -9.97 -16.40
N ARG A 105 -1.70 -8.71 -16.81
CA ARG A 105 -0.41 -8.03 -16.59
C ARG A 105 -0.03 -7.95 -15.11
N TYR A 106 -0.99 -7.67 -14.24
CA TYR A 106 -0.77 -7.54 -12.80
C TYR A 106 -0.64 -8.91 -12.14
N VAL A 107 -1.41 -9.90 -12.58
CA VAL A 107 -1.26 -11.29 -12.13
C VAL A 107 0.13 -11.82 -12.48
N THR A 108 0.58 -11.65 -13.72
CA THR A 108 1.95 -12.02 -14.11
C THR A 108 3.01 -11.29 -13.29
N MET A 109 2.79 -10.02 -12.97
CA MET A 109 3.72 -9.26 -12.14
C MET A 109 3.76 -9.82 -10.70
N TRP A 110 2.61 -10.14 -10.10
CA TRP A 110 2.52 -10.79 -8.80
C TRP A 110 3.28 -12.12 -8.79
N ASP A 111 3.05 -12.97 -9.79
CA ASP A 111 3.70 -14.28 -9.90
C ASP A 111 5.23 -14.17 -10.01
N ILE A 112 5.73 -13.20 -10.79
CA ILE A 112 7.16 -12.92 -10.91
C ILE A 112 7.74 -12.37 -9.60
N SER A 113 7.01 -11.51 -8.90
CA SER A 113 7.45 -10.96 -7.63
C SER A 113 7.61 -12.01 -6.53
N GLY A 114 6.87 -13.12 -6.60
CA GLY A 114 7.07 -14.29 -5.74
C GLY A 114 8.30 -15.15 -6.12
N LEU A 115 8.91 -14.91 -7.28
CA LEU A 115 10.07 -15.65 -7.80
C LEU A 115 11.41 -14.93 -7.63
N LEU A 116 11.41 -13.65 -7.23
CA LEU A 116 12.63 -12.90 -6.95
C LEU A 116 13.08 -13.11 -5.49
N PRO A 117 14.36 -13.41 -5.22
CA PRO A 117 14.87 -13.40 -3.85
C PRO A 117 14.75 -11.99 -3.26
N GLN A 118 14.20 -11.88 -2.05
CA GLN A 118 14.00 -10.61 -1.29
C GLN A 118 15.26 -10.15 -0.54
#